data_AF-A0A923MRD3-F1
#
_entry.id   AF-A0A923MRD3-F1
#
_cell.length_a   1.000
_cell.length_b   1.000
_cell.length_c   1.000
_cell.angle_alpha   90.00
_cell.angle_beta   90.00
_cell.angle_gamma   90.00
#
_symmetry.space_group_name_H-M   'P 1'
#
loop_
_entity.id
_entity.type
_entity.pdbx_description
1 polymer ?
#
loop_
_entity_poly.entity_id
_entity_poly.type
_entity_poly.pdbx_seq_one_letter_code
_entity_poly.pdbx_strand_id
1 'polypeptide(L)'
;MQSFRPSTVRTAAVIAFLGCSALSSHAGPTMQKHPSAQPAAKAVAAIAARAAGATAAKAVAAVHGPKDLHKKMRWVPVRQGGKTLRTLDEASRLMLARSAADHAGLASVGLMGRNGVASVGLAQFEPATAKGLGLQDPNDPVQAVHAAAVYMKHGAEWASRKIAHLKLSPQERAAKLREGVSVYYNLSVRGRNKWDGINTASLPVETQRHIANVRTGAQEALQLAGQFA
;
A
#
# COMPACT_ATOMS: atom_id res chain seq x y z
N MET A 1 -59.35 -4.02 5.64
CA MET A 1 -59.55 -5.20 4.77
C MET A 1 -59.82 -4.72 3.35
N GLN A 2 -58.80 -4.66 2.50
CA GLN A 2 -58.95 -4.67 1.05
C GLN A 2 -57.82 -5.54 0.48
N SER A 3 -58.23 -6.50 -0.33
CA SER A 3 -57.47 -7.63 -0.85
C SER A 3 -56.71 -7.23 -2.10
N PHE A 4 -55.38 -7.41 -2.11
CA PHE A 4 -54.57 -7.37 -3.32
C PHE A 4 -54.10 -8.79 -3.64
N ARG A 5 -54.50 -9.32 -4.81
CA ARG A 5 -54.00 -10.57 -5.37
C ARG A 5 -53.18 -10.29 -6.65
N PRO A 6 -52.23 -11.18 -7.00
CA PRO A 6 -51.17 -10.89 -7.98
C PRO A 6 -51.54 -11.37 -9.39
N SER A 7 -50.92 -10.76 -10.40
CA SER A 7 -50.96 -11.22 -11.79
C SER A 7 -49.58 -11.73 -12.25
N THR A 8 -49.59 -13.00 -12.62
CA THR A 8 -48.54 -13.78 -13.26
C THR A 8 -48.54 -13.50 -14.77
N VAL A 9 -47.38 -13.25 -15.40
CA VAL A 9 -47.13 -13.67 -16.79
C VAL A 9 -45.67 -14.09 -16.95
N ARG A 10 -45.48 -15.34 -17.39
CA ARG A 10 -44.25 -15.93 -17.94
C ARG A 10 -44.13 -15.55 -19.41
N THR A 11 -42.94 -15.29 -19.95
CA THR A 11 -42.58 -15.70 -21.32
C THR A 11 -41.06 -15.81 -21.44
N ALA A 12 -40.60 -16.94 -21.96
CA ALA A 12 -39.22 -17.25 -22.32
C ALA A 12 -38.94 -16.83 -23.77
N ALA A 13 -37.69 -16.49 -24.10
CA ALA A 13 -37.19 -16.61 -25.47
C ALA A 13 -35.67 -16.82 -25.47
N VAL A 14 -35.29 -18.03 -25.90
CA VAL A 14 -33.97 -18.45 -26.36
C VAL A 14 -33.82 -18.00 -27.80
N ILE A 15 -32.72 -17.32 -28.15
CA ILE A 15 -32.24 -17.25 -29.54
C ILE A 15 -30.73 -17.50 -29.53
N ALA A 16 -30.37 -18.67 -30.05
CA ALA A 16 -29.04 -18.99 -30.54
C ALA A 16 -28.86 -18.37 -31.93
N PHE A 17 -27.69 -17.82 -32.21
CA PHE A 17 -27.26 -17.56 -33.58
C PHE A 17 -25.90 -18.22 -33.82
N LEU A 18 -25.96 -19.29 -34.60
CA LEU A 18 -24.85 -19.91 -35.31
C LEU A 18 -24.58 -19.09 -36.58
N GLY A 19 -23.32 -18.78 -36.85
CA GLY A 19 -22.86 -18.19 -38.09
C GLY A 19 -21.48 -18.73 -38.44
N CYS A 20 -21.46 -19.66 -39.40
CA CYS A 20 -20.31 -20.37 -39.95
C CYS A 20 -19.82 -19.69 -41.25
N SER A 21 -18.60 -20.03 -41.67
CA SER A 21 -17.90 -19.74 -42.96
C SER A 21 -16.87 -18.59 -42.87
N ALA A 22 -15.64 -18.67 -43.37
CA ALA A 22 -14.91 -19.71 -44.10
C ALA A 22 -13.39 -19.43 -44.05
N LEU A 23 -12.62 -20.43 -44.48
CA LEU A 23 -11.15 -20.54 -44.60
C LEU A 23 -10.45 -19.40 -45.35
N SER A 24 -9.20 -19.13 -44.94
CA SER A 24 -8.05 -18.98 -45.86
C SER A 24 -6.72 -19.26 -45.13
N SER A 25 -5.94 -20.18 -45.71
CA SER A 25 -4.57 -20.57 -45.35
C SER A 25 -3.55 -19.48 -45.73
N HIS A 26 -2.41 -19.39 -45.03
CA HIS A 26 -1.02 -19.43 -45.57
C HIS A 26 0.07 -19.09 -44.52
N ALA A 27 1.06 -20.00 -44.41
CA ALA A 27 2.51 -19.83 -44.23
C ALA A 27 3.13 -19.19 -42.96
N GLY A 28 4.10 -19.90 -42.38
CA GLY A 28 5.33 -19.27 -41.84
C GLY A 28 5.93 -19.91 -40.57
N PRO A 29 7.26 -19.94 -40.40
CA PRO A 29 7.96 -21.07 -39.78
C PRO A 29 8.27 -20.93 -38.28
N THR A 30 8.46 -22.10 -37.67
CA THR A 30 8.95 -22.34 -36.31
C THR A 30 10.37 -21.79 -36.12
N MET A 31 10.54 -20.72 -35.34
CA MET A 31 11.84 -20.34 -34.77
C MET A 31 11.97 -20.93 -33.36
N GLN A 32 12.82 -21.95 -33.23
CA GLN A 32 13.39 -22.35 -31.94
C GLN A 32 14.31 -21.24 -31.43
N LYS A 33 13.96 -20.68 -30.27
CA LYS A 33 14.74 -19.65 -29.59
C LYS A 33 15.66 -20.35 -28.58
N HIS A 34 16.95 -20.48 -28.92
CA HIS A 34 17.97 -20.89 -27.95
C HIS A 34 18.16 -19.83 -26.85
N PRO A 35 18.45 -20.23 -25.61
CA PRO A 35 18.63 -19.31 -24.48
C PRO A 35 19.92 -18.51 -24.63
N SER A 36 19.79 -17.18 -24.65
CA SER A 36 20.91 -16.24 -24.60
C SER A 36 21.56 -16.31 -23.22
N ALA A 37 22.83 -16.71 -23.19
CA ALA A 37 23.67 -16.69 -22.01
C ALA A 37 24.07 -15.24 -21.67
N GLN A 38 23.46 -14.67 -20.63
CA GLN A 38 24.03 -13.55 -19.88
C GLN A 38 23.33 -13.37 -18.52
N PRO A 39 23.92 -13.87 -17.41
CA PRO A 39 23.60 -13.27 -16.11
C PRO A 39 24.81 -13.01 -15.18
N ALA A 40 26.06 -13.17 -15.62
CA ALA A 40 27.20 -12.99 -14.71
C ALA A 40 27.53 -11.50 -14.41
N ALA A 41 27.49 -10.62 -15.41
CA ALA A 41 27.88 -9.21 -15.23
C ALA A 41 26.89 -8.39 -14.38
N LYS A 42 25.59 -8.70 -14.43
CA LYS A 42 24.57 -8.00 -13.64
C LYS A 42 24.60 -8.38 -12.16
N ALA A 43 25.00 -9.62 -11.83
CA ALA A 43 25.13 -10.07 -10.45
C ALA A 43 26.29 -9.36 -9.72
N VAL A 44 27.42 -9.16 -10.40
CA VAL A 44 28.59 -8.49 -9.82
C VAL A 44 28.33 -6.99 -9.60
N ALA A 45 27.63 -6.33 -10.53
CA ALA A 45 27.24 -4.92 -10.37
C ALA A 45 26.25 -4.70 -9.21
N ALA A 46 25.33 -5.64 -8.98
CA ALA A 46 24.39 -5.58 -7.86
C ALA A 46 25.07 -5.78 -6.49
N ILE A 47 26.10 -6.63 -6.42
CA ILE A 47 26.88 -6.85 -5.19
C ILE A 47 27.74 -5.63 -4.87
N ALA A 48 28.38 -5.01 -5.88
CA ALA A 48 29.20 -3.81 -5.71
C ALA A 48 28.36 -2.59 -5.28
N ALA A 49 27.16 -2.40 -5.84
CA ALA A 49 26.24 -1.34 -5.44
C ALA A 49 25.72 -1.52 -4.00
N ARG A 50 25.50 -2.77 -3.58
CA ARG A 50 25.06 -3.11 -2.22
C ARG A 50 26.15 -2.91 -1.18
N ALA A 51 27.41 -3.20 -1.53
CA ALA A 51 28.57 -2.91 -0.70
C ALA A 51 28.82 -1.40 -0.56
N ALA A 52 28.75 -0.64 -1.65
CA ALA A 52 28.91 0.82 -1.62
C ALA A 52 27.81 1.54 -0.82
N GLY A 53 26.55 1.08 -0.93
CA GLY A 53 25.43 1.62 -0.16
C GLY A 53 25.54 1.35 1.35
N ALA A 54 26.05 0.18 1.74
CA ALA A 54 26.26 -0.16 3.16
C ALA A 54 27.35 0.70 3.82
N THR A 55 28.42 1.04 3.09
CA THR A 55 29.50 1.89 3.61
C THR A 55 29.06 3.36 3.73
N ALA A 56 28.28 3.86 2.78
CA ALA A 56 27.72 5.22 2.83
C ALA A 56 26.70 5.39 3.97
N ALA A 57 25.81 4.41 4.18
CA ALA A 57 24.85 4.42 5.28
C ALA A 57 25.54 4.44 6.67
N LYS A 58 26.66 3.72 6.82
CA LYS A 58 27.46 3.70 8.05
C LYS A 58 28.18 5.02 8.31
N ALA A 59 28.59 5.73 7.25
CA ALA A 59 29.23 7.04 7.35
C ALA A 59 28.26 8.18 7.70
N VAL A 60 27.01 8.14 7.20
CA VAL A 60 25.99 9.14 7.54
C VAL A 60 25.44 8.93 8.96
N ALA A 61 25.31 7.68 9.42
CA ALA A 61 24.91 7.35 10.80
C ALA A 61 25.92 7.86 11.86
N ALA A 62 27.17 8.11 11.49
CA ALA A 62 28.21 8.60 12.38
C ALA A 62 28.17 10.12 12.62
N VAL A 63 27.46 10.90 11.79
CA VAL A 63 27.51 12.37 11.84
C VAL A 63 26.58 12.95 12.91
N HIS A 64 25.51 12.25 13.31
CA HIS A 64 24.60 12.67 14.39
C HIS A 64 24.18 11.47 15.25
N GLY A 65 25.02 11.12 16.23
CA GLY A 65 24.67 10.06 17.19
C GLY A 65 23.42 10.43 18.03
N PRO A 66 22.64 9.43 18.51
CA PRO A 66 21.44 9.64 19.32
C PRO A 66 21.63 10.56 20.54
N LYS A 67 22.88 10.63 21.04
CA LYS A 67 23.27 11.40 22.23
C LYS A 67 23.09 12.92 22.07
N ASP A 68 23.06 13.44 20.85
CA ASP A 68 22.89 14.89 20.61
C ASP A 68 21.46 15.28 20.21
N LEU A 69 20.58 14.32 19.94
CA LEU A 69 19.18 14.60 19.57
C LEU A 69 18.41 15.24 20.73
N HIS A 70 18.64 14.75 21.95
CA HIS A 70 17.97 15.24 23.16
C HIS A 70 18.22 16.73 23.42
N LYS A 71 19.39 17.26 23.04
CA LYS A 71 19.73 18.68 23.21
C LYS A 71 18.94 19.60 22.26
N LYS A 72 18.38 19.03 21.18
CA LYS A 72 17.62 19.75 20.16
C LYS A 72 16.10 19.58 20.32
N MET A 73 15.67 18.74 21.25
CA MET A 73 14.25 18.49 21.52
C MET A 73 13.63 19.61 22.36
N ARG A 74 12.45 20.06 21.95
CA ARG A 74 11.64 21.04 22.68
C ARG A 74 10.39 20.39 23.23
N TRP A 75 10.23 20.54 24.55
CA TRP A 75 9.06 20.06 25.29
C TRP A 75 8.08 21.20 25.51
N VAL A 76 6.86 21.05 24.99
CA VAL A 76 5.77 22.03 25.10
C VAL A 76 4.68 21.53 26.04
N PRO A 77 4.07 22.42 26.86
CA PRO A 77 2.95 22.05 27.69
C PRO A 77 1.70 21.81 26.83
N VAL A 78 0.94 20.77 27.17
CA VAL A 78 -0.37 20.44 26.56
C VAL A 78 -1.35 20.10 27.67
N ARG A 79 -2.58 20.62 27.55
CA ARG A 79 -3.66 20.29 28.49
C ARG A 79 -4.38 19.04 28.01
N GLN A 80 -4.39 17.99 28.82
CA GLN A 80 -5.08 16.73 28.56
C GLN A 80 -5.76 16.26 29.85
N GLY A 81 -7.09 16.06 29.83
CA GLY A 81 -7.85 15.61 30.99
C GLY A 81 -7.73 16.52 32.23
N GLY A 82 -7.69 17.84 32.02
CA GLY A 82 -7.53 18.82 33.11
C GLY A 82 -6.12 18.90 33.72
N LYS A 83 -5.17 18.09 33.23
CA LYS A 83 -3.77 18.11 33.64
C LYS A 83 -2.90 18.75 32.56
N THR A 84 -1.87 19.49 32.96
CA THR A 84 -0.85 19.98 32.04
C THR A 84 0.28 18.96 31.96
N LEU A 85 0.40 18.30 30.80
CA LEU A 85 1.49 17.37 30.48
C LEU A 85 2.53 18.08 29.61
N ARG A 86 3.73 17.52 29.50
CA ARG A 86 4.74 17.97 28.51
C ARG A 86 4.82 16.94 27.39
N THR A 87 4.67 17.39 26.16
CA THR A 87 4.94 16.59 24.96
C THR A 87 6.08 17.22 24.17
N LEU A 88 6.74 16.42 23.34
CA LEU A 88 7.59 16.98 22.29
C LEU A 88 6.74 17.84 21.36
N ASP A 89 7.27 18.98 20.94
CA ASP A 89 6.66 19.74 19.86
C ASP A 89 6.73 18.95 18.53
N GLU A 90 6.05 19.46 17.51
CA GLU A 90 5.95 18.76 16.23
C GLU A 90 7.32 18.56 15.57
N ALA A 91 8.15 19.60 15.52
CA ALA A 91 9.49 19.53 14.95
C ALA A 91 10.37 18.47 15.64
N SER A 92 10.32 18.39 16.98
CA SER A 92 11.08 17.39 17.74
C SER A 92 10.54 15.97 17.56
N ARG A 93 9.21 15.80 17.42
CA ARG A 93 8.60 14.51 17.10
C ARG A 93 9.04 13.99 15.73
N LEU A 94 9.04 14.87 14.72
CA LEU A 94 9.52 14.53 13.37
C LEU A 94 11.02 14.23 13.35
N MET A 95 11.83 15.02 14.07
CA MET A 95 13.26 14.78 14.21
C MET A 95 13.55 13.42 14.85
N LEU A 96 12.82 13.07 15.91
CA LEU A 96 12.94 11.77 16.57
C LEU A 96 12.50 10.63 15.66
N ALA A 97 11.37 10.78 14.96
CA ALA A 97 10.90 9.78 14.02
C ALA A 97 11.89 9.56 12.87
N ARG A 98 12.49 10.63 12.32
CA ARG A 98 13.52 10.56 11.29
C ARG A 98 14.80 9.91 11.78
N SER A 99 15.28 10.28 12.97
CA SER A 99 16.46 9.65 13.57
C SER A 99 16.23 8.16 13.83
N ALA A 100 15.03 7.77 14.29
CA ALA A 100 14.65 6.38 14.47
C ALA A 100 14.58 5.64 13.13
N ALA A 101 14.05 6.29 12.09
CA ALA A 101 14.02 5.76 10.73
C ALA A 101 15.44 5.54 10.18
N ASP A 102 16.33 6.51 10.32
CA ASP A 102 17.73 6.41 9.87
C ASP A 102 18.48 5.32 10.63
N HIS A 103 18.33 5.24 11.96
CA HIS A 103 18.96 4.24 12.81
C HIS A 103 18.44 2.81 12.55
N ALA A 104 17.14 2.67 12.24
CA ALA A 104 16.54 1.41 11.81
C ALA A 104 16.89 1.05 10.35
N GLY A 105 17.68 1.88 9.67
CA GLY A 105 18.01 1.68 8.27
C GLY A 105 16.78 1.73 7.37
N LEU A 106 15.75 2.53 7.71
CA LEU A 106 14.55 2.67 6.89
C LEU A 106 14.83 3.26 5.51
N ALA A 107 15.91 4.02 5.35
CA ALA A 107 16.43 4.40 4.04
C ALA A 107 16.92 3.20 3.20
N SER A 108 17.35 2.11 3.86
CA SER A 108 17.87 0.90 3.23
C SER A 108 16.80 -0.18 2.99
N VAL A 109 15.68 -0.15 3.72
CA VAL A 109 14.48 -0.93 3.36
C VAL A 109 13.67 -0.20 2.28
N GLY A 110 14.27 -0.10 1.09
CA GLY A 110 13.56 0.09 -0.17
C GLY A 110 12.42 1.11 -0.19
N LEU A 111 12.76 2.41 -0.14
CA LEU A 111 11.88 3.49 -0.62
C LEU A 111 11.72 3.51 -2.15
N MET A 112 12.29 2.51 -2.83
CA MET A 112 12.02 2.25 -4.24
C MET A 112 10.73 1.45 -4.32
N GLY A 113 9.71 2.04 -4.96
CA GLY A 113 8.54 1.29 -5.39
C GLY A 113 8.96 0.09 -6.24
N ARG A 114 8.09 -0.92 -6.35
CA ARG A 114 8.36 -2.20 -7.03
C ARG A 114 8.96 -2.07 -8.45
N ASN A 115 8.82 -0.91 -9.09
CA ASN A 115 9.29 -0.61 -10.44
C ASN A 115 10.57 0.25 -10.48
N GLY A 116 11.26 0.47 -9.35
CA GLY A 116 12.43 1.35 -9.26
C GLY A 116 12.09 2.85 -9.24
N VAL A 117 10.81 3.19 -9.26
CA VAL A 117 10.33 4.57 -9.09
C VAL A 117 10.42 4.91 -7.60
N ALA A 118 11.13 5.98 -7.28
CA ALA A 118 11.21 6.47 -5.91
C ALA A 118 9.83 6.90 -5.42
N SER A 119 9.40 6.32 -4.31
CA SER A 119 8.20 6.72 -3.59
C SER A 119 8.46 8.01 -2.80
N VAL A 120 7.46 8.87 -2.68
CA VAL A 120 7.59 10.18 -2.02
C VAL A 120 6.75 10.27 -0.75
N GLY A 121 7.28 10.99 0.24
CA GLY A 121 6.59 11.38 1.45
C GLY A 121 6.28 10.26 2.44
N LEU A 122 5.61 10.62 3.54
CA LEU A 122 5.29 9.68 4.62
C LEU A 122 4.47 8.47 4.13
N ALA A 123 3.61 8.70 3.15
CA ALA A 123 2.76 7.68 2.54
C ALA A 123 3.45 6.92 1.39
N GLN A 124 4.71 7.20 1.04
CA GLN A 124 5.42 6.44 0.01
C GLN A 124 4.65 6.38 -1.34
N PHE A 125 4.01 7.46 -1.75
CA PHE A 125 3.25 7.50 -3.01
C PHE A 125 4.19 7.52 -4.22
N GLU A 126 3.77 6.88 -5.32
CA GLU A 126 4.39 7.18 -6.61
C GLU A 126 4.12 8.64 -6.99
N PRO A 127 5.06 9.35 -7.67
CA PRO A 127 4.89 10.76 -8.00
C PRO A 127 3.59 11.11 -8.75
N ALA A 128 3.16 10.24 -9.67
CA ALA A 128 1.90 10.42 -10.39
C ALA A 128 0.68 10.31 -9.46
N THR A 129 0.73 9.43 -8.47
CA THR A 129 -0.34 9.27 -7.48
C THR A 129 -0.37 10.47 -6.53
N ALA A 130 0.80 10.92 -6.05
CA ALA A 130 0.91 12.14 -5.23
C ALA A 130 0.31 13.36 -5.96
N LYS A 131 0.69 13.56 -7.23
CA LYS A 131 0.13 14.62 -8.08
C LYS A 131 -1.39 14.47 -8.25
N GLY A 132 -1.89 13.27 -8.51
CA GLY A 132 -3.32 13.00 -8.65
C GLY A 132 -4.13 13.23 -7.36
N LEU A 133 -3.49 13.16 -6.20
CA LEU A 133 -4.08 13.47 -4.90
C LEU A 133 -3.94 14.94 -4.50
N GLY A 134 -3.30 15.77 -5.34
CA GLY A 134 -3.04 17.18 -5.03
C GLY A 134 -1.98 17.39 -3.93
N LEU A 135 -1.12 16.40 -3.67
CA LEU A 135 -0.02 16.53 -2.72
C LEU A 135 1.07 17.44 -3.30
N GLN A 136 1.20 18.66 -2.76
CA GLN A 136 2.14 19.67 -3.26
C GLN A 136 3.53 19.48 -2.67
N ASP A 137 3.62 19.32 -1.35
CA ASP A 137 4.86 18.98 -0.65
C ASP A 137 4.75 17.59 0.00
N PRO A 138 5.43 16.55 -0.54
CA PRO A 138 5.40 15.23 0.07
C PRO A 138 6.14 15.15 1.41
N ASN A 139 6.99 16.13 1.75
CA ASN A 139 7.69 16.18 3.03
C ASN A 139 6.89 16.89 4.12
N ASP A 140 5.81 17.59 3.76
CA ASP A 140 4.84 18.13 4.72
C ASP A 140 4.01 16.97 5.30
N PRO A 141 4.15 16.65 6.59
CA PRO A 141 3.45 15.51 7.20
C PRO A 141 1.93 15.69 7.20
N VAL A 142 1.42 16.93 7.31
CA VAL A 142 -0.02 17.19 7.32
C VAL A 142 -0.60 16.92 5.94
N GLN A 143 0.04 17.44 4.88
CA GLN A 143 -0.39 17.16 3.51
C GLN A 143 -0.28 15.67 3.18
N ALA A 144 0.81 15.00 3.59
CA ALA A 144 1.01 13.59 3.34
C ALA A 144 -0.07 12.72 4.03
N VAL A 145 -0.42 13.02 5.29
CA VAL A 145 -1.49 12.33 6.02
C VAL A 145 -2.85 12.59 5.40
N HIS A 146 -3.14 13.83 4.98
CA HIS A 146 -4.39 14.14 4.29
C HIS A 146 -4.52 13.38 2.97
N ALA A 147 -3.46 13.37 2.15
CA ALA A 147 -3.43 12.60 0.90
C ALA A 147 -3.58 11.10 1.14
N ALA A 148 -2.94 10.55 2.19
CA ALA A 148 -3.12 9.16 2.62
C ALA A 148 -4.57 8.84 2.98
N ALA A 149 -5.23 9.70 3.76
CA ALA A 149 -6.63 9.52 4.14
C ALA A 149 -7.57 9.51 2.93
N VAL A 150 -7.39 10.45 1.99
CA VAL A 150 -8.16 10.49 0.73
C VAL A 150 -7.93 9.21 -0.09
N TYR A 151 -6.68 8.76 -0.22
CA TYR A 151 -6.36 7.55 -0.96
C TYR A 151 -6.93 6.29 -0.30
N MET A 152 -6.90 6.20 1.04
CA MET A 152 -7.51 5.11 1.80
C MET A 152 -9.04 5.10 1.64
N LYS A 153 -9.69 6.28 1.59
CA LYS A 153 -11.12 6.39 1.29
C LYS A 153 -11.45 5.80 -0.09
N HIS A 154 -10.71 6.19 -1.13
CA HIS A 154 -10.89 5.62 -2.47
C HIS A 154 -10.68 4.10 -2.49
N GLY A 155 -9.66 3.61 -1.76
CA GLY A 155 -9.40 2.18 -1.59
C GLY A 155 -10.56 1.45 -0.90
N ALA A 156 -11.16 2.05 0.12
CA ALA A 156 -12.29 1.48 0.85
C ALA A 156 -13.56 1.43 -0.01
N GLU A 157 -13.84 2.48 -0.78
CA GLU A 157 -14.96 2.50 -1.73
C GLU A 157 -14.80 1.45 -2.83
N TRP A 158 -13.59 1.33 -3.38
CA TRP A 158 -13.25 0.29 -4.35
C TRP A 158 -13.42 -1.11 -3.75
N ALA A 159 -12.87 -1.34 -2.56
CA ALA A 159 -12.97 -2.62 -1.86
C ALA A 159 -14.42 -2.99 -1.57
N SER A 160 -15.23 -2.01 -1.12
CA SER A 160 -16.66 -2.18 -0.83
C SER A 160 -17.42 -2.69 -2.04
N ARG A 161 -17.14 -2.15 -3.24
CA ARG A 161 -17.76 -2.64 -4.49
C ARG A 161 -17.30 -4.06 -4.83
N LYS A 162 -16.02 -4.36 -4.65
CA LYS A 162 -15.46 -5.69 -4.94
C LYS A 162 -16.09 -6.78 -4.08
N ILE A 163 -16.30 -6.52 -2.80
CA ILE A 163 -16.83 -7.52 -1.85
C ILE A 163 -18.35 -7.47 -1.71
N ALA A 164 -19.06 -6.62 -2.46
CA ALA A 164 -20.50 -6.41 -2.31
C ALA A 164 -21.34 -7.68 -2.55
N HIS A 165 -20.85 -8.60 -3.36
CA HIS A 165 -21.50 -9.87 -3.67
C HIS A 165 -21.26 -10.95 -2.60
N LEU A 166 -20.36 -10.71 -1.64
CA LEU A 166 -20.05 -11.64 -0.57
C LEU A 166 -21.06 -11.47 0.58
N LYS A 167 -21.64 -12.57 1.04
CA LYS A 167 -22.56 -12.59 2.19
C LYS A 167 -21.77 -12.59 3.51
N LEU A 168 -21.13 -11.47 3.83
CA LEU A 168 -20.27 -11.31 5.00
C LEU A 168 -21.05 -10.75 6.19
N SER A 169 -20.72 -11.21 7.40
CA SER A 169 -21.10 -10.52 8.64
C SER A 169 -20.48 -9.12 8.70
N PRO A 170 -20.98 -8.19 9.53
CA PRO A 170 -20.38 -6.85 9.68
C PRO A 170 -18.89 -6.87 10.04
N GLN A 171 -18.46 -7.81 10.89
CA GLN A 171 -17.07 -7.94 11.32
C GLN A 171 -16.17 -8.45 10.19
N GLU A 172 -16.62 -9.48 9.46
CA GLU A 172 -15.89 -9.99 8.29
C GLU A 172 -15.82 -8.94 7.19
N ARG A 173 -16.91 -8.19 6.96
CA ARG A 173 -16.94 -7.09 6.00
C ARG A 173 -15.92 -6.02 6.36
N ALA A 174 -15.83 -5.60 7.63
CA ALA A 174 -14.83 -4.64 8.08
C ALA A 174 -13.39 -5.16 7.89
N ALA A 175 -13.14 -6.44 8.18
CA ALA A 175 -11.83 -7.06 7.95
C ALA A 175 -11.47 -7.09 6.45
N LYS A 176 -12.43 -7.40 5.59
CA LYS A 176 -12.24 -7.43 4.13
C LYS A 176 -12.12 -6.06 3.49
N LEU A 177 -12.77 -5.03 4.04
CA LEU A 177 -12.54 -3.64 3.63
C LEU A 177 -11.09 -3.22 3.92
N ARG A 178 -10.57 -3.49 5.12
CA ARG A 178 -9.16 -3.21 5.46
C ARG A 178 -8.19 -3.94 4.54
N GLU A 179 -8.45 -5.23 4.29
CA GLU A 179 -7.66 -6.02 3.33
C GLU A 179 -7.69 -5.40 1.92
N GLY A 180 -8.88 -5.02 1.44
CA GLY A 180 -9.03 -4.37 0.15
C GLY A 180 -8.32 -3.01 0.06
N VAL A 181 -8.29 -2.22 1.12
CA VAL A 181 -7.49 -0.97 1.17
C VAL A 181 -6.01 -1.28 1.00
N SER A 182 -5.47 -2.29 1.69
CA SER A 182 -4.08 -2.73 1.52
C SER A 182 -3.78 -3.25 0.12
N VAL A 183 -4.70 -3.99 -0.49
CA VAL A 183 -4.59 -4.42 -1.90
C VAL A 183 -4.60 -3.22 -2.83
N TYR A 184 -5.48 -2.25 -2.56
CA TYR A 184 -5.60 -1.03 -3.36
C TYR A 184 -4.29 -0.22 -3.33
N TYR A 185 -3.66 -0.17 -2.16
CA TYR A 185 -2.42 0.54 -1.91
C TYR A 185 -1.21 -0.09 -2.61
N ASN A 186 -1.07 -1.41 -2.50
CA ASN A 186 0.17 -2.09 -2.87
C ASN A 186 0.20 -2.60 -4.32
N LEU A 187 -0.96 -2.75 -4.97
CA LEU A 187 -1.04 -3.31 -6.32
C LEU A 187 -1.36 -2.24 -7.37
N SER A 188 -0.77 -2.42 -8.56
CA SER A 188 -1.16 -1.69 -9.77
C SER A 188 -2.62 -1.97 -10.15
N VAL A 189 -3.23 -1.13 -10.99
CA VAL A 189 -4.60 -1.33 -11.50
C VAL A 189 -4.80 -2.76 -12.03
N ARG A 190 -3.85 -3.27 -12.82
CA ARG A 190 -3.89 -4.64 -13.36
C ARG A 190 -3.88 -5.70 -12.24
N GLY A 191 -3.07 -5.51 -11.20
CA GLY A 191 -3.03 -6.40 -10.04
C GLY A 191 -4.32 -6.36 -9.23
N ARG A 192 -4.84 -5.16 -8.96
CA ARG A 192 -6.10 -4.94 -8.22
C ARG A 192 -7.29 -5.61 -8.90
N ASN A 193 -7.34 -5.59 -10.23
CA ASN A 193 -8.43 -6.21 -10.97
C ASN A 193 -8.50 -7.73 -10.80
N LYS A 194 -7.40 -8.39 -10.41
CA LYS A 194 -7.38 -9.83 -10.11
C LYS A 194 -7.95 -10.17 -8.73
N TRP A 195 -8.05 -9.20 -7.82
CA TRP A 195 -8.61 -9.44 -6.50
C TRP A 195 -10.15 -9.46 -6.54
N ASP A 196 -10.74 -10.48 -5.92
CA ASP A 196 -12.19 -10.72 -5.87
C ASP A 196 -12.76 -10.67 -4.44
N GLY A 197 -11.92 -10.44 -3.43
CA GLY A 197 -12.32 -10.41 -2.02
C GLY A 197 -12.05 -11.69 -1.26
N ILE A 198 -11.86 -12.83 -1.93
CA ILE A 198 -11.60 -14.13 -1.28
C ILE A 198 -10.22 -14.69 -1.64
N ASN A 199 -9.66 -14.29 -2.78
CA ASN A 199 -8.43 -14.86 -3.33
C ASN A 199 -7.11 -14.21 -2.82
N THR A 200 -7.09 -13.66 -1.61
CA THR A 200 -5.90 -12.97 -1.07
C THR A 200 -4.67 -13.87 -1.00
N ALA A 201 -4.84 -15.17 -0.80
CA ALA A 201 -3.75 -16.14 -0.80
C ALA A 201 -3.09 -16.35 -2.18
N SER A 202 -3.74 -15.95 -3.29
CA SER A 202 -3.19 -16.03 -4.65
C SER A 202 -2.51 -14.74 -5.11
N LEU A 203 -2.55 -13.68 -4.30
CA LEU A 203 -1.83 -12.44 -4.57
C LEU A 203 -0.31 -12.63 -4.41
N PRO A 204 0.53 -11.74 -4.98
CA PRO A 204 1.97 -11.78 -4.77
C PRO A 204 2.34 -11.80 -3.27
N VAL A 205 3.38 -12.57 -2.90
CA VAL A 205 3.78 -12.79 -1.51
C VAL A 205 4.08 -11.48 -0.77
N GLU A 206 4.62 -10.46 -1.46
CA GLU A 206 4.88 -9.15 -0.84
C GLU A 206 3.58 -8.43 -0.47
N THR A 207 2.52 -8.59 -1.27
CA THR A 207 1.20 -8.03 -0.94
C THR A 207 0.59 -8.75 0.25
N GLN A 208 0.74 -10.08 0.33
CA GLN A 208 0.28 -10.84 1.49
C GLN A 208 1.00 -10.40 2.77
N ARG A 209 2.34 -10.22 2.70
CA ARG A 209 3.13 -9.67 3.81
C ARG A 209 2.72 -8.25 4.18
N HIS A 210 2.47 -7.38 3.21
CA HIS A 210 1.98 -6.02 3.45
C HIS A 210 0.64 -6.03 4.22
N ILE A 211 -0.31 -6.87 3.79
CA ILE A 211 -1.61 -7.04 4.48
C ILE A 211 -1.39 -7.52 5.93
N ALA A 212 -0.51 -8.51 6.14
CA ALA A 212 -0.20 -9.01 7.48
C ALA A 212 0.40 -7.91 8.36
N ASN A 213 1.39 -7.17 7.86
CA ASN A 213 2.05 -6.08 8.59
C ASN A 213 1.06 -4.97 8.97
N VAL A 214 0.17 -4.58 8.05
CA VAL A 214 -0.87 -3.57 8.33
C VAL A 214 -1.83 -4.04 9.43
N ARG A 215 -2.20 -5.34 9.44
CA ARG A 215 -3.05 -5.91 10.49
C ARG A 215 -2.36 -5.89 11.85
N THR A 216 -1.12 -6.35 11.91
CA THR A 216 -0.32 -6.34 13.13
C THR A 216 -0.15 -4.92 13.65
N GLY A 217 0.26 -3.98 12.79
CA GLY A 217 0.42 -2.57 13.18
C GLY A 217 -0.88 -1.92 13.66
N ALA A 218 -2.03 -2.28 13.08
CA ALA A 218 -3.33 -1.81 13.57
C ALA A 218 -3.67 -2.37 14.96
N GLN A 219 -3.34 -3.63 15.24
CA GLN A 219 -3.52 -4.24 16.57
C GLN A 219 -2.61 -3.61 17.61
N GLU A 220 -1.33 -3.41 17.28
CA GLU A 220 -0.36 -2.72 18.13
C GLU A 220 -0.82 -1.29 18.44
N ALA A 221 -1.31 -0.55 17.44
CA ALA A 221 -1.84 0.79 17.64
C ALA A 221 -3.05 0.82 18.59
N LEU A 222 -3.96 -0.17 18.50
CA LEU A 222 -5.08 -0.30 19.42
C LEU A 222 -4.63 -0.61 20.85
N GLN A 223 -3.64 -1.50 21.02
CA GLN A 223 -3.07 -1.82 22.32
C GLN A 223 -2.43 -0.59 22.96
N LEU A 224 -1.63 0.15 22.19
CA LEU A 224 -1.00 1.39 22.65
C LEU A 224 -2.05 2.45 23.00
N ALA A 225 -3.08 2.63 22.19
CA ALA A 225 -4.16 3.58 22.48
C ALA A 225 -4.84 3.27 23.83
N GLY A 226 -5.04 1.99 24.15
CA GLY A 226 -5.58 1.57 25.45
C GLY A 226 -4.66 1.83 26.65
N GLN A 227 -3.35 2.02 26.43
CA GLN A 227 -2.41 2.38 27.52
C GLN A 227 -2.44 3.87 27.86
N PHE A 228 -2.95 4.72 26.97
CA PHE A 228 -2.99 6.18 27.12
C PHE A 228 -4.41 6.74 27.31
N ALA A 229 -5.43 5.88 27.28
CA ALA A 229 -6.83 6.21 27.56
C ALA A 229 -7.13 6.10 29.05
#